data_AF-A0A3Q2QCP7-F1
#
_entry.id   AF-A0A3Q2QCP7-F1
#
_cell.length_a   1.000
_cell.length_b   1.000
_cell.length_c   1.000
_cell.angle_alpha   90.00
_cell.angle_beta   90.00
_cell.angle_gamma   90.00
#
_symmetry.space_group_name_H-M   'P 1'
#
loop_
_entity.id
_entity.type
_entity.pdbx_description
1 polymer ?
#
loop_
_entity_poly.entity_id
_entity_poly.type
_entity_poly.pdbx_seq_one_letter_code
_entity_poly.pdbx_strand_id
1 'polypeptide(L)'
;LCFSMGLRYHRVWSGLTFCYEHVCHGAELPFLFDSAPVANYSLSLSEKLLSNRMLCYWGAFAHTGDPSSRIQQTAFCREQRLPAWPRYSDTSGWLVMNLTVRSHAQVGTRNHICDFWDQLRIQACNQTRRNLKFLGSPEEGCLSQSERFRELLQDKVGTHCQV
;
A
#
# COMPACT_ATOMS: atom_id res chain seq x y z
N LEU A 1 1.21 -0.03 -1.80
CA LEU A 1 0.37 -0.75 -2.79
C LEU A 1 -0.85 0.11 -3.10
N CYS A 2 -1.14 0.44 -4.36
CA CYS A 2 -2.36 1.19 -4.73
C CYS A 2 -3.34 0.24 -5.43
N PHE A 3 -4.39 -0.14 -4.71
CA PHE A 3 -5.57 -0.77 -5.30
C PHE A 3 -6.49 0.35 -5.77
N SER A 4 -7.00 0.25 -7.00
CA SER A 4 -8.02 1.21 -7.48
C SER A 4 -9.28 0.54 -8.04
N MET A 5 -9.43 -0.78 -7.82
CA MET A 5 -10.71 -1.46 -8.03
C MET A 5 -11.43 -1.68 -6.69
N GLY A 6 -12.52 -0.94 -6.48
CA GLY A 6 -13.43 -1.15 -5.35
C GLY A 6 -14.27 -2.41 -5.55
N LEU A 7 -14.67 -3.04 -4.45
CA LEU A 7 -15.60 -4.16 -4.47
C LEU A 7 -17.01 -3.63 -4.77
N ARG A 8 -17.67 -4.19 -5.79
CA ARG A 8 -19.07 -3.83 -6.10
C ARG A 8 -20.08 -4.29 -5.04
N TYR A 9 -19.68 -5.11 -4.08
CA TYR A 9 -20.59 -5.68 -3.11
C TYR A 9 -20.70 -4.82 -1.85
N HIS A 10 -21.72 -3.97 -1.83
CA HIS A 10 -22.03 -2.99 -0.79
C HIS A 10 -22.14 -3.59 0.63
N ARG A 11 -22.52 -4.87 0.74
CA ARG A 11 -22.74 -5.55 2.02
C ARG A 11 -21.45 -5.78 2.81
N VAL A 12 -20.29 -5.84 2.13
CA VAL A 12 -18.97 -5.97 2.78
C VAL A 12 -18.65 -4.76 3.65
N TRP A 13 -19.21 -3.60 3.29
CA TRP A 13 -18.90 -2.34 3.94
C TRP A 13 -19.88 -1.96 5.05
N SER A 14 -20.79 -2.87 5.46
CA SER A 14 -21.72 -2.67 6.59
C SER A 14 -22.45 -1.31 6.59
N GLY A 15 -22.84 -0.82 5.40
CA GLY A 15 -23.53 0.47 5.25
C GLY A 15 -22.62 1.71 5.15
N LEU A 16 -21.30 1.54 5.12
CA LEU A 16 -20.35 2.61 4.79
C LEU A 16 -20.44 2.93 3.29
N THR A 17 -21.45 3.71 2.92
CA THR A 17 -21.80 4.03 1.52
C THR A 17 -20.67 4.70 0.75
N PHE A 18 -19.77 5.43 1.42
CA PHE A 18 -18.59 6.01 0.78
C PHE A 18 -17.66 4.94 0.18
N CYS A 19 -17.69 3.70 0.66
CA CYS A 19 -16.85 2.60 0.17
C CYS A 19 -17.40 1.85 -1.04
N TYR A 20 -18.65 2.11 -1.47
CA TYR A 20 -19.31 1.28 -2.49
C TYR A 20 -18.63 1.31 -3.85
N GLU A 21 -17.96 2.42 -4.17
CA GLU A 21 -17.21 2.62 -5.42
C GLU A 21 -15.76 3.04 -5.17
N HIS A 22 -15.30 2.93 -3.92
CA HIS A 22 -13.95 3.30 -3.51
C HIS A 22 -13.18 2.10 -2.97
N VAL A 23 -11.85 2.20 -3.06
CA VAL A 23 -10.97 1.27 -2.39
C VAL A 23 -10.79 1.72 -0.95
N CYS A 24 -11.65 1.19 -0.08
CA CYS A 24 -11.48 1.32 1.35
C CYS A 24 -10.43 0.34 1.89
N HIS A 25 -9.94 0.60 3.10
CA HIS A 25 -9.00 -0.29 3.76
C HIS A 25 -9.57 -1.71 3.89
N GLY A 26 -8.77 -2.72 3.53
CA GLY A 26 -9.19 -4.12 3.52
C GLY A 26 -9.92 -4.56 2.25
N ALA A 27 -10.12 -3.69 1.26
CA ALA A 27 -10.76 -4.03 -0.01
C ALA A 27 -9.97 -5.09 -0.81
N GLU A 28 -8.68 -5.26 -0.53
CA GLU A 28 -7.81 -6.23 -1.19
C GLU A 28 -7.98 -7.66 -0.68
N LEU A 29 -8.49 -7.85 0.55
CA LEU A 29 -8.53 -9.16 1.20
C LEU A 29 -9.26 -10.23 0.36
N PRO A 30 -10.42 -9.94 -0.26
CA PRO A 30 -11.13 -10.93 -1.06
C PRO A 30 -10.38 -11.34 -2.32
N PHE A 31 -9.48 -10.48 -2.83
CA PHE A 31 -8.66 -10.78 -3.99
C PHE A 31 -7.43 -11.62 -3.63
N LEU A 32 -6.91 -11.53 -2.40
CA LEU A 32 -5.72 -12.26 -1.95
C LEU A 32 -6.04 -13.59 -1.26
N PHE A 33 -7.17 -13.67 -0.56
CA PHE A 33 -7.49 -14.78 0.33
C PHE A 33 -8.72 -15.59 -0.10
N ASP A 34 -9.28 -15.30 -1.28
CA ASP A 34 -10.53 -15.91 -1.76
C ASP A 34 -11.67 -15.86 -0.72
N SER A 35 -11.73 -14.75 0.03
CA SER A 35 -12.63 -14.61 1.18
C SER A 35 -14.03 -14.08 0.82
N ALA A 36 -14.30 -13.83 -0.47
CA ALA A 36 -15.61 -13.38 -0.94
C ALA A 36 -16.78 -14.33 -0.51
N PRO A 37 -16.64 -15.67 -0.56
CA PRO A 37 -17.70 -16.58 -0.12
C PRO A 37 -18.03 -16.46 1.37
N VAL A 38 -17.06 -16.06 2.22
CA VAL A 38 -17.27 -15.87 3.67
C VAL A 38 -18.29 -14.76 3.93
N ALA A 39 -18.30 -13.73 3.09
CA ALA A 39 -19.28 -12.63 3.14
C ALA A 39 -20.47 -12.86 2.20
N ASN A 40 -20.68 -14.10 1.76
CA ASN A 40 -21.80 -14.53 0.92
C ASN A 40 -21.92 -13.75 -0.40
N TYR A 41 -20.79 -13.48 -1.06
CA TYR A 41 -20.78 -12.92 -2.41
C TYR A 41 -19.73 -13.59 -3.29
N SER A 42 -19.84 -13.34 -4.59
CA SER A 42 -18.92 -13.87 -5.60
C SER A 42 -18.22 -12.73 -6.33
N LEU A 43 -16.93 -12.91 -6.59
CA LEU A 43 -16.19 -12.05 -7.50
C LEU A 43 -16.73 -12.21 -8.92
N SER A 44 -16.96 -11.10 -9.60
CA SER A 44 -17.21 -11.09 -11.04
C SER A 44 -15.99 -11.59 -11.84
N LEU A 45 -16.16 -11.87 -13.13
CA LEU A 45 -15.07 -12.34 -13.99
C LEU A 45 -13.87 -11.37 -14.00
N SER A 46 -14.11 -10.07 -14.04
CA SER A 46 -13.05 -9.05 -14.02
C SER A 46 -12.34 -8.96 -12.66
N GLU A 47 -13.08 -9.13 -11.56
CA GLU A 47 -12.51 -9.17 -10.21
C GLU A 47 -11.71 -10.45 -9.98
N LYS A 48 -12.18 -11.61 -10.48
CA LYS A 48 -11.42 -12.87 -10.49
C LYS A 48 -10.14 -12.75 -11.29
N LEU A 49 -10.17 -12.09 -12.46
CA LEU A 49 -8.97 -11.82 -13.25
C LEU A 49 -7.95 -10.97 -12.46
N LEU A 50 -8.42 -9.95 -11.74
CA LEU A 50 -7.54 -9.16 -10.87
C LEU A 50 -6.98 -10.00 -9.71
N SER A 51 -7.82 -10.80 -9.05
CA SER A 51 -7.41 -11.71 -7.97
C SER A 51 -6.34 -12.70 -8.43
N ASN A 52 -6.55 -13.38 -9.56
CA ASN A 52 -5.56 -14.29 -10.16
C ASN A 52 -4.21 -13.59 -10.40
N ARG A 53 -4.25 -12.35 -10.90
CA ARG A 53 -3.04 -11.57 -11.15
C ARG A 53 -2.32 -11.18 -9.86
N MET A 54 -3.07 -10.76 -8.84
CA MET A 54 -2.52 -10.46 -7.52
C MET A 54 -1.86 -11.70 -6.90
N LEU A 55 -2.53 -12.85 -6.93
CA LEU A 55 -1.95 -14.11 -6.44
C LEU A 55 -0.64 -14.47 -7.15
N CYS A 56 -0.55 -14.26 -8.47
CA CYS A 56 0.68 -14.52 -9.20
C CYS A 56 1.82 -13.56 -8.85
N TYR A 57 1.54 -12.28 -8.60
CA TYR A 57 2.55 -11.35 -8.10
C TYR A 57 3.05 -11.75 -6.70
N TRP A 58 2.12 -12.05 -5.79
CA TRP A 58 2.47 -12.45 -4.42
C TRP A 58 3.22 -13.77 -4.38
N GLY A 59 2.83 -14.76 -5.18
CA GLY A 59 3.53 -16.04 -5.29
C GLY A 59 4.95 -15.88 -5.85
N ALA A 60 5.12 -15.09 -6.91
CA ALA A 60 6.45 -14.81 -7.48
C ALA A 60 7.35 -14.08 -6.48
N PHE A 61 6.80 -13.09 -5.76
CA PHE A 61 7.53 -12.38 -4.71
C PHE A 61 7.91 -13.31 -3.55
N ALA A 62 6.98 -14.11 -3.03
CA ALA A 62 7.26 -15.03 -1.94
C ALA A 62 8.35 -16.05 -2.30
N HIS A 63 8.39 -16.50 -3.56
CA HIS A 63 9.36 -17.48 -4.02
C HIS A 63 10.74 -16.90 -4.36
N THR A 64 10.80 -15.67 -4.88
CA THR A 64 12.04 -15.14 -5.49
C THR A 64 12.46 -13.75 -5.00
N GLY A 65 11.63 -13.08 -4.21
CA GLY A 65 11.80 -11.68 -3.84
C GLY A 65 11.49 -10.68 -4.97
N ASP A 66 11.13 -11.14 -6.18
CA ASP A 66 10.77 -10.27 -7.31
C ASP A 66 9.37 -10.63 -7.85
N PRO A 67 8.35 -9.76 -7.70
CA PRO A 67 7.00 -10.01 -8.20
C PRO A 67 6.95 -10.09 -9.74
N SER A 68 7.96 -9.58 -10.45
CA SER A 68 8.09 -9.71 -11.91
C SER A 68 8.75 -11.00 -12.35
N SER A 69 9.27 -11.80 -11.42
CA SER A 69 10.02 -13.02 -11.75
C SER A 69 9.19 -13.95 -12.63
N ARG A 70 9.87 -14.52 -13.62
CA ARG A 70 9.33 -15.55 -14.52
C ARG A 70 9.94 -16.92 -14.25
N ILE A 71 10.83 -17.01 -13.25
CA ILE A 71 11.50 -18.24 -12.86
C ILE A 71 10.44 -19.19 -12.31
N GLN A 72 10.37 -20.39 -12.90
CA GLN A 72 9.44 -21.46 -12.49
C GLN A 72 7.96 -21.03 -12.45
N GLN A 73 7.59 -20.05 -13.27
CA GLN A 73 6.21 -19.58 -13.32
C GLN A 73 5.29 -20.66 -13.89
N THR A 74 4.19 -20.95 -13.17
CA THR A 74 3.16 -21.90 -13.57
C THR A 74 2.47 -21.48 -14.88
N ALA A 75 1.88 -22.44 -15.60
CA ALA A 75 1.09 -22.15 -16.80
C ALA A 75 -0.05 -21.15 -16.50
N PHE A 76 -0.76 -21.36 -15.38
CA PHE A 76 -1.79 -20.48 -14.86
C PHE A 76 -1.33 -19.01 -14.78
N CYS A 77 -0.17 -18.75 -14.17
CA CYS A 77 0.34 -17.39 -14.01
C CYS A 77 0.87 -16.77 -15.32
N ARG A 78 1.36 -17.61 -16.25
CA ARG A 78 1.78 -17.17 -17.58
C ARG A 78 0.60 -16.63 -18.40
N GLU A 79 -0.56 -17.28 -18.30
CA GLU A 79 -1.79 -16.87 -18.99
C GLU A 79 -2.34 -15.52 -18.50
N GLN A 80 -2.02 -15.12 -17.26
CA GLN A 80 -2.52 -13.84 -16.70
C GLN A 80 -1.91 -12.60 -17.37
N ARG A 81 -0.83 -12.75 -18.16
CA ARG A 81 -0.14 -11.68 -18.90
C ARG A 81 0.16 -10.46 -18.03
N LEU A 82 0.89 -10.71 -16.95
CA LEU A 82 1.21 -9.70 -15.93
C LEU A 82 2.17 -8.64 -16.49
N PRO A 83 1.87 -7.33 -16.39
CA PRO A 83 2.87 -6.30 -16.64
C PRO A 83 4.03 -6.43 -15.65
N ALA A 84 5.21 -5.92 -16.01
CA ALA A 84 6.34 -5.88 -15.10
C ALA A 84 6.01 -4.97 -13.91
N TRP A 85 6.29 -5.45 -12.71
CA TRP A 85 6.22 -4.66 -11.50
C TRP A 85 7.40 -3.68 -11.45
N PRO A 86 7.15 -2.37 -11.25
CA PRO A 86 8.22 -1.38 -11.20
C PRO A 86 9.11 -1.65 -9.99
N ARG A 87 10.43 -1.74 -10.21
CA ARG A 87 11.37 -1.80 -9.09
C ARG A 87 11.40 -0.46 -8.39
N TYR A 88 11.36 -0.52 -7.06
CA TYR A 88 11.54 0.65 -6.24
C TYR A 88 12.94 1.23 -6.47
N SER A 89 13.00 2.56 -6.61
CA SER A 89 14.23 3.34 -6.60
C SER A 89 13.91 4.74 -6.06
N ASP A 90 14.85 5.29 -5.31
CA ASP A 90 14.87 6.67 -4.82
C ASP A 90 14.80 7.73 -5.94
N THR A 91 15.15 7.39 -7.17
CA THR A 91 15.13 8.30 -8.33
C THR A 91 13.96 8.05 -9.29
N SER A 92 13.19 6.97 -9.12
CA SER A 92 12.12 6.61 -10.07
C SER A 92 10.82 7.39 -9.87
N GLY A 93 10.78 8.38 -8.96
CA GLY A 93 9.57 9.14 -8.67
C GLY A 93 8.51 8.30 -7.96
N TRP A 94 8.93 7.32 -7.15
CA TRP A 94 8.04 6.47 -6.36
C TRP A 94 7.02 5.73 -7.24
N LEU A 95 7.51 5.04 -8.28
CA LEU A 95 6.64 4.21 -9.11
C LEU A 95 5.95 3.12 -8.27
N VAL A 96 4.64 3.04 -8.41
CA VAL A 96 3.80 2.02 -7.80
C VAL A 96 3.09 1.22 -8.87
N MET A 97 2.84 -0.06 -8.60
CA MET A 97 1.89 -0.83 -9.39
C MET A 97 0.47 -0.39 -9.02
N ASN A 98 -0.27 0.14 -9.98
CA ASN A 98 -1.70 0.37 -9.86
C ASN A 98 -2.45 -0.92 -10.20
N LEU A 99 -3.13 -1.50 -9.21
CA LEU A 99 -3.84 -2.76 -9.34
C LEU A 99 -5.31 -2.50 -9.74
N THR A 100 -5.60 -2.75 -11.02
CA THR A 100 -6.93 -2.75 -11.64
C THR A 100 -7.05 -3.90 -12.62
N VAL A 101 -8.21 -4.05 -13.29
CA VAL A 101 -8.33 -4.98 -14.43
C VAL A 101 -7.25 -4.72 -15.50
N ARG A 102 -6.76 -3.48 -15.62
CA ARG A 102 -5.65 -3.11 -16.50
C ARG A 102 -4.50 -2.54 -15.66
N SER A 103 -3.88 -3.40 -14.88
CA SER A 103 -2.75 -3.02 -14.04
C SER A 103 -1.64 -2.36 -14.86
N HIS A 104 -1.04 -1.33 -14.30
CA HIS A 104 0.07 -0.59 -14.91
C HIS A 104 0.90 0.10 -13.83
N ALA A 105 2.17 0.36 -14.13
CA ALA A 105 2.99 1.21 -13.28
C ALA A 105 2.53 2.67 -13.43
N GLN A 106 2.52 3.40 -12.32
CA GLN A 106 2.23 4.83 -12.30
C GLN A 106 3.09 5.53 -11.23
N VAL A 107 3.22 6.85 -11.33
CA VAL A 107 3.85 7.68 -10.29
C VAL A 107 2.93 7.73 -9.05
N GLY A 108 3.52 7.68 -7.85
CA GLY A 108 2.79 7.85 -6.60
C GLY A 108 1.99 9.16 -6.57
N THR A 109 0.70 9.10 -6.19
CA THR A 109 -0.24 10.22 -6.34
C THR A 109 -0.38 11.11 -5.10
N ARG A 110 0.38 10.84 -4.03
CA ARG A 110 0.27 11.54 -2.74
C ARG A 110 1.57 12.15 -2.23
N ASN A 111 2.51 12.42 -3.14
CA ASN A 111 3.83 12.95 -2.79
C ASN A 111 3.71 14.22 -1.93
N HIS A 112 2.85 15.17 -2.28
CA HIS A 112 2.66 16.40 -1.48
C HIS A 112 2.19 16.15 -0.04
N ILE A 113 1.39 15.10 0.22
CA ILE A 113 0.96 14.73 1.58
C ILE A 113 2.12 14.06 2.32
N CYS A 114 2.85 13.17 1.65
CA CYS A 114 4.04 12.54 2.22
C CYS A 114 5.10 13.59 2.56
N ASP A 115 5.36 14.52 1.64
CA ASP A 115 6.32 15.62 1.79
C ASP A 115 5.94 16.52 2.97
N PHE A 116 4.65 16.82 3.15
CA PHE A 116 4.16 17.56 4.30
C PHE A 116 4.52 16.86 5.63
N TRP A 117 4.25 15.55 5.72
CA TRP A 117 4.55 14.78 6.93
C TRP A 117 6.07 14.62 7.15
N ASP A 118 6.85 14.47 6.08
CA ASP A 118 8.31 14.42 6.18
C ASP A 118 8.90 15.75 6.66
N GLN A 119 8.39 16.87 6.16
CA GLN A 119 8.80 18.20 6.62
C GLN A 119 8.47 18.40 8.10
N LEU A 120 7.26 18.03 8.54
CA LEU A 120 6.89 18.10 9.96
C LEU A 120 7.80 17.23 10.83
N ARG A 121 8.13 16.01 10.38
CA ARG A 121 9.06 15.12 11.09
C ARG A 121 10.46 15.74 11.21
N ILE A 122 10.97 16.33 10.14
CA ILE A 122 12.27 17.02 10.13
C ILE A 122 12.25 18.24 11.06
N GLN A 123 11.18 19.06 11.01
CA GLN A 123 11.01 20.22 11.88
C GLN A 123 10.94 19.82 13.35
N ALA A 124 10.16 18.79 13.68
CA ALA A 124 10.07 18.25 15.03
C ALA A 124 11.43 17.75 15.53
N CYS A 125 12.17 16.98 14.71
CA CYS A 125 13.52 16.55 15.09
C CYS A 125 14.48 17.73 15.24
N ASN A 126 14.44 18.73 14.37
CA ASN A 126 15.28 19.92 14.47
C ASN A 126 14.97 20.74 15.73
N GLN A 127 13.70 20.86 16.11
CA GLN A 127 13.29 21.54 17.34
C GLN A 127 13.75 20.75 18.58
N THR A 128 13.59 19.43 18.58
CA THR A 128 14.09 18.55 19.64
C THR A 128 15.62 18.62 19.74
N ARG A 129 16.35 18.65 18.63
CA ARG A 129 17.80 18.90 18.60
C ARG A 129 18.18 20.27 19.14
N ARG A 130 17.44 21.33 18.82
CA ARG A 130 17.69 22.69 19.38
C ARG A 130 17.45 22.73 20.89
N ASN A 131 16.44 22.03 21.38
CA ASN A 131 16.15 21.92 22.81
C ASN A 131 17.19 21.02 23.53
N LEU A 132 17.69 19.97 22.86
CA LEU A 132 18.76 19.08 23.34
C LEU A 132 20.17 19.65 23.17
N LYS A 133 20.37 20.81 22.53
CA LYS A 133 21.67 21.51 22.59
C LYS A 133 22.10 21.89 24.02
N PHE A 134 21.22 21.71 25.01
CA PHE A 134 21.53 21.85 26.44
C PHE A 134 22.01 20.55 27.13
N LEU A 135 21.89 19.37 26.52
CA LEU A 135 22.35 18.09 27.09
C LEU A 135 22.88 17.19 25.95
N GLY A 136 24.18 16.87 25.98
CA GLY A 136 24.93 16.28 24.86
C GLY A 136 24.38 14.99 24.22
N SER A 137 24.84 14.77 22.98
CA SER A 137 24.59 13.66 22.02
C SER A 137 23.30 13.74 21.17
N PRO A 138 23.36 14.12 19.87
CA PRO A 138 22.18 14.46 19.06
C PRO A 138 21.61 13.37 18.12
N GLU A 139 22.28 12.22 17.97
CA GLU A 139 22.02 11.35 16.81
C GLU A 139 21.01 10.22 17.08
N GLU A 140 20.99 9.64 18.28
CA GLU A 140 20.11 8.49 18.59
C GLU A 140 18.74 8.90 19.18
N GLY A 141 18.61 10.12 19.73
CA GLY A 141 17.42 10.57 20.46
C GLY A 141 16.24 11.08 19.61
N CYS A 142 16.45 11.41 18.33
CA CYS A 142 15.37 11.97 17.48
C CYS A 142 14.36 10.91 17.04
N LEU A 143 14.80 9.66 16.83
CA LEU A 143 13.94 8.58 16.33
C LEU A 143 12.88 8.20 17.38
N SER A 144 13.27 8.00 18.64
CA SER A 144 12.34 7.55 19.70
C SER A 144 11.28 8.58 20.10
N GLN A 145 11.60 9.88 20.07
CA GLN A 145 10.60 10.92 20.37
C GLN A 145 9.65 11.19 19.19
N SER A 146 10.09 10.94 17.95
CA SER A 146 9.23 11.02 16.77
C SER A 146 8.17 9.90 16.73
N GLU A 147 8.47 8.73 17.31
CA GLU A 147 7.52 7.62 17.45
C GLU A 147 6.38 7.96 18.42
N ARG A 148 6.69 8.61 19.55
CA ARG A 148 5.66 9.14 20.48
C ARG A 148 4.76 10.21 19.86
N PHE A 149 5.30 11.05 18.99
CA PHE A 149 4.53 12.06 18.26
C PHE A 149 3.66 11.43 17.15
N ARG A 150 4.15 10.34 16.53
CA ARG A 150 3.37 9.52 15.59
C ARG A 150 2.14 8.90 16.27
N GLU A 151 2.27 8.33 17.47
CA GLU A 151 1.14 7.75 18.21
C GLU A 151 0.07 8.81 18.52
N LEU A 152 0.46 10.01 18.95
CA LEU A 152 -0.47 11.10 19.30
C LEU A 152 -1.20 11.73 18.09
N LEU A 153 -0.61 11.69 16.90
CA LEU A 153 -1.21 12.24 15.68
C LEU A 153 -2.00 11.21 14.87
N GLN A 154 -1.59 9.93 14.90
CA GLN A 154 -2.34 8.83 14.28
C GLN A 154 -3.74 8.71 14.89
N ASP A 155 -3.87 8.94 16.19
CA ASP A 155 -5.14 8.93 16.93
C ASP A 155 -6.10 10.07 16.55
N LYS A 156 -5.58 11.16 15.94
CA LYS A 156 -6.39 12.33 15.58
C LYS A 156 -6.70 12.49 14.09
N VAL A 157 -5.91 11.90 13.20
CA VAL A 157 -5.97 12.22 11.75
C VAL A 157 -6.27 11.01 10.86
N GLY A 158 -6.24 9.77 11.37
CA GLY A 158 -6.72 8.59 10.64
C GLY A 158 -5.98 8.26 9.32
N THR A 159 -4.84 8.91 9.03
CA THR A 159 -4.05 8.67 7.82
C THR A 159 -2.85 7.77 8.11
N HIS A 160 -2.96 6.51 7.70
CA HIS A 160 -1.80 5.62 7.57
C HIS A 160 -1.06 5.93 6.25
N CYS A 161 0.04 6.66 6.36
CA CYS A 161 1.12 6.59 5.38
C CYS A 161 1.96 5.34 5.70
N GLN A 162 1.65 4.21 5.07
CA GLN A 162 2.57 3.06 5.05
C GLN A 162 3.60 3.30 3.94
N VAL A 163 4.88 3.24 4.34
CA VAL A 163 6.05 3.19 3.44
C VAL A 163 6.10 1.82 2.78
#